data_AF-A0AAD5RD66-F1
#
_entry.id   AF-A0AAD5RD66-F1
#
_cell.length_a   1.000
_cell.length_b   1.000
_cell.length_c   1.000
_cell.angle_alpha   90.00
_cell.angle_beta   90.00
_cell.angle_gamma   90.00
#
_symmetry.space_group_name_H-M   'P 1'
#
loop_
_entity.id
_entity.type
_entity.pdbx_description
1 polymer ?
#
loop_
_entity_poly.entity_id
_entity_poly.type
_entity_poly.pdbx_seq_one_letter_code
_entity_poly.pdbx_strand_id
1 'polypeptide(L)'
;MNKERISSMIMQHHDRLVTVLQNHLAMVAVISRSSRSYCIGLRNSDHEIAWATFICSRLSRENWFLLEALNDHLALIRFNPSLLQRRKGSI
;
A
#
# COMPACT_ATOMS: atom_id res chain seq x y z
N MET A 1 -4.86 21.99 -16.10
CA MET A 1 -4.22 21.34 -14.93
C MET A 1 -2.73 21.66 -14.99
N ASN A 2 -2.21 22.45 -14.04
CA ASN A 2 -0.82 22.96 -14.05
C ASN A 2 0.22 21.84 -13.91
N LYS A 3 1.40 22.03 -14.50
CA LYS A 3 2.51 21.07 -14.50
C LYS A 3 2.93 20.65 -13.08
N GLU A 4 2.88 21.58 -12.13
CA GLU A 4 3.17 21.32 -10.71
C GLU A 4 2.15 20.39 -10.04
N ARG A 5 0.86 20.54 -10.36
CA ARG A 5 -0.21 19.67 -9.84
C ARG A 5 -0.05 18.22 -10.28
N ILE A 6 0.48 18.00 -11.49
CA ILE A 6 0.75 16.65 -12.00
C ILE A 6 1.96 16.05 -11.30
N SER A 7 3.02 16.85 -11.08
CA SER A 7 4.21 16.41 -10.36
C SER A 7 3.90 16.03 -8.90
N SER A 8 3.11 16.85 -8.20
CA SER A 8 2.68 16.56 -6.82
C SER A 8 1.85 15.28 -6.74
N MET A 9 1.00 15.05 -7.75
CA MET A 9 0.15 13.87 -7.80
C MET A 9 0.95 12.60 -8.04
N ILE A 10 1.90 12.61 -8.99
CA ILE A 10 2.80 11.47 -9.24
C ILE A 10 3.60 11.13 -7.98
N MET A 11 4.14 12.15 -7.30
CA MET A 11 4.90 11.94 -6.05
C MET A 11 4.03 11.29 -4.97
N GLN A 12 2.79 11.75 -4.81
CA GLN A 12 1.84 11.16 -3.86
C GLN A 12 1.50 9.70 -4.18
N HIS A 13 1.40 9.32 -5.46
CA HIS A 13 1.12 7.92 -5.84
C HIS A 13 2.30 7.01 -5.55
N HIS A 14 3.52 7.50 -5.81
CA HIS A 14 4.74 6.79 -5.49
C HIS A 14 4.85 6.54 -3.98
N ASP A 15 4.64 7.56 -3.16
CA ASP A 15 4.69 7.42 -1.70
C ASP A 15 3.67 6.42 -1.18
N ARG A 16 2.43 6.43 -1.71
CA ARG A 16 1.41 5.44 -1.35
C ARG A 16 1.84 4.01 -1.67
N LEU A 17 2.45 3.78 -2.83
CA LEU A 17 2.96 2.45 -3.21
C LEU A 17 4.11 2.00 -2.31
N VAL A 18 5.03 2.91 -1.99
CA VAL A 18 6.14 2.62 -1.05
C VAL A 18 5.59 2.22 0.31
N THR A 19 4.60 2.95 0.84
CA THR A 19 3.95 2.62 2.12
C THR A 19 3.28 1.24 2.08
N VAL A 20 2.56 0.90 1.01
CA VAL A 20 1.93 -0.43 0.86
C VAL A 20 2.98 -1.55 0.90
N LEU A 21 4.11 -1.37 0.21
CA LEU A 21 5.21 -2.34 0.23
C LEU A 21 5.85 -2.48 1.61
N GLN A 22 6.09 -1.37 2.31
CA GLN A 22 6.61 -1.38 3.68
C GLN A 22 5.66 -2.11 4.63
N ASN A 23 4.36 -1.87 4.51
CA ASN A 23 3.33 -2.54 5.30
C ASN A 23 3.32 -4.05 5.04
N HIS A 24 3.41 -4.48 3.78
CA HIS A 24 3.51 -5.92 3.46
C HIS A 24 4.78 -6.55 4.02
N LEU A 25 5.92 -5.88 3.94
CA LEU A 25 7.17 -6.37 4.53
C LEU A 25 7.04 -6.53 6.04
N ALA A 26 6.45 -5.54 6.73
CA ALA A 26 6.19 -5.62 8.17
C ALA A 26 5.26 -6.79 8.52
N MET A 27 4.19 -7.01 7.74
CA MET A 27 3.26 -8.14 7.92
C MET A 27 3.98 -9.49 7.76
N VAL A 28 4.77 -9.66 6.70
CA VAL A 28 5.51 -10.91 6.46
C VAL A 28 6.54 -11.15 7.57
N ALA A 29 7.22 -10.10 8.04
CA ALA A 29 8.19 -10.20 9.12
C ALA A 29 7.53 -10.68 10.43
N VAL A 30 6.40 -10.10 10.83
CA VAL A 30 5.73 -10.49 12.08
C VAL A 30 5.08 -11.87 11.99
N ILE A 31 4.56 -12.26 10.82
CA ILE A 31 4.05 -13.62 10.56
C ILE A 31 5.19 -14.63 10.65
N SER A 32 6.29 -14.40 9.93
CA SER A 32 7.45 -15.31 9.92
C SER A 32 8.00 -15.53 11.34
N ARG A 33 8.12 -14.44 12.10
CA ARG A 33 8.59 -14.49 13.50
C ARG A 33 7.63 -15.29 14.39
N SER A 34 6.34 -14.96 14.39
CA SER A 34 5.36 -15.60 15.27
C SER A 34 5.17 -17.07 14.90
N SER A 35 5.14 -17.41 13.61
CA SER A 35 5.11 -18.79 13.13
C SER A 35 6.32 -19.58 13.63
N ARG A 36 7.53 -19.02 13.52
CA ARG A 36 8.73 -19.70 14.03
C ARG A 36 8.68 -19.90 15.55
N SER A 37 8.31 -18.86 16.30
CA SER A 37 8.17 -18.88 17.77
C SER A 37 7.19 -19.97 18.22
N TYR A 38 6.07 -20.10 17.51
CA TYR A 38 5.07 -21.14 17.74
C TYR A 38 5.60 -22.54 17.41
N CYS A 39 6.21 -22.74 16.24
CA CYS A 39 6.74 -24.04 15.82
C CYS A 39 7.83 -24.60 16.77
N ILE A 40 8.63 -23.73 17.38
CA ILE A 40 9.67 -24.16 18.35
C ILE A 40 9.17 -24.15 19.81
N GLY A 41 7.90 -23.80 20.05
CA GLY A 41 7.28 -23.85 21.38
C GLY A 41 7.81 -22.82 22.38
N LEU A 42 8.16 -21.61 21.96
CA LEU A 42 8.56 -20.56 22.91
C LEU A 42 7.40 -20.19 23.84
N ARG A 43 7.72 -19.85 25.10
CA ARG A 43 6.73 -19.50 26.14
C ARG A 43 5.73 -18.41 25.74
N ASN A 44 6.15 -17.49 24.87
CA ASN A 44 5.37 -16.31 24.49
C ASN A 44 4.76 -16.42 23.08
N SER A 45 4.79 -17.61 22.45
CA SER A 45 4.36 -17.80 21.06
C SER A 45 2.91 -17.37 20.81
N ASP A 46 1.99 -17.68 21.73
CA ASP A 46 0.58 -17.27 21.63
C ASP A 46 0.40 -15.74 21.66
N HIS A 47 1.22 -15.04 22.46
CA HIS A 47 1.24 -13.58 22.47
C HIS A 47 1.78 -13.04 21.14
N GLU A 48 2.83 -13.65 20.59
CA GLU A 48 3.37 -13.26 19.28
C GLU A 48 2.34 -13.47 18.16
N ILE A 49 1.52 -14.52 18.21
CA ILE A 49 0.40 -14.75 17.28
C ILE A 49 -0.69 -13.69 17.43
N ALA A 50 -1.07 -13.34 18.66
CA ALA A 50 -2.05 -12.30 18.92
C ALA A 50 -1.56 -10.94 18.36
N TRP A 51 -0.29 -10.60 18.61
CA TRP A 51 0.33 -9.39 18.06
C TRP A 51 0.41 -9.41 16.54
N ALA A 52 0.83 -10.52 15.93
CA ALA A 52 0.86 -10.66 14.48
C ALA A 52 -0.54 -10.45 13.87
N THR A 53 -1.56 -11.06 14.47
CA THR A 53 -2.96 -10.91 14.02
C THR A 53 -3.43 -9.45 14.09
N PHE A 54 -3.15 -8.77 15.20
CA PHE A 54 -3.50 -7.35 15.38
C PHE A 54 -2.78 -6.45 14.36
N ILE A 55 -1.46 -6.60 14.23
CA ILE A 55 -0.63 -5.81 13.31
C ILE A 55 -1.09 -6.03 11.86
N CYS A 56 -1.25 -7.29 11.45
CA CYS A 56 -1.69 -7.62 10.09
C CYS A 56 -3.10 -7.10 9.79
N SER A 57 -4.03 -7.17 10.76
CA SER A 57 -5.39 -6.64 10.57
C SER A 57 -5.41 -5.11 10.44
N ARG A 58 -4.50 -4.41 11.12
CA ARG A 58 -4.36 -2.95 11.00
C ARG A 58 -3.73 -2.55 9.67
N LEU A 59 -2.60 -3.15 9.32
CA LEU A 59 -1.86 -2.85 8.09
C LEU A 59 -2.62 -3.27 6.83
N SER A 60 -3.36 -4.39 6.88
CA SER A 60 -4.22 -4.83 5.77
C SER A 60 -5.32 -3.81 5.48
N ARG A 61 -5.97 -3.26 6.51
CA ARG A 61 -6.97 -2.20 6.33
C ARG A 61 -6.36 -0.92 5.76
N GLU A 62 -5.20 -0.52 6.26
CA GLU A 62 -4.49 0.64 5.75
C GLU A 62 -4.11 0.46 4.26
N ASN A 63 -3.56 -0.71 3.91
CA ASN A 63 -3.23 -1.05 2.53
C ASN A 63 -4.47 -1.05 1.63
N TRP A 64 -5.60 -1.57 2.12
CA TRP A 64 -6.87 -1.51 1.38
C TRP A 64 -7.25 -0.08 1.01
N PHE A 65 -7.24 0.85 1.98
CA PHE A 65 -7.55 2.26 1.71
C PHE A 65 -6.55 2.93 0.75
N LEU A 66 -5.25 2.64 0.90
CA LEU A 66 -4.21 3.20 0.02
C LEU A 66 -4.33 2.68 -1.42
N LEU A 67 -4.61 1.38 -1.59
CA LEU A 67 -4.79 0.75 -2.89
C LEU A 67 -6.09 1.19 -3.56
N GLU A 68 -7.19 1.34 -2.82
CA GLU A 68 -8.45 1.85 -3.36
C GLU A 68 -8.26 3.27 -3.90
N ALA A 69 -7.59 4.14 -3.14
CA ALA A 69 -7.30 5.51 -3.56
C ALA A 69 -6.35 5.58 -4.77
N LEU A 70 -5.51 4.57 -4.99
CA LEU A 70 -4.68 4.43 -6.21
C LEU A 70 -5.52 3.91 -7.39
N ASN A 71 -6.40 2.93 -7.13
CA ASN A 71 -7.25 2.30 -8.13
C ASN A 71 -8.26 3.29 -8.72
N ASP A 72 -8.93 4.09 -7.88
CA ASP A 72 -9.85 5.15 -8.33
C ASP A 72 -9.18 6.10 -9.32
N HIS A 73 -7.93 6.47 -9.03
CA HIS A 73 -7.17 7.36 -9.90
C HIS A 73 -6.79 6.71 -11.24
N LEU A 74 -6.36 5.44 -11.20
CA LEU A 74 -6.02 4.69 -12.40
C LEU A 74 -7.26 4.41 -13.26
N ALA A 75 -8.40 4.12 -12.63
CA ALA A 75 -9.68 3.95 -13.29
C ALA A 75 -10.09 5.24 -14.02
N LEU A 76 -9.96 6.42 -13.40
CA LEU A 76 -10.23 7.71 -14.05
C LEU A 76 -9.35 7.94 -15.28
N ILE A 77 -8.06 7.59 -15.22
CA ILE A 77 -7.15 7.67 -16.37
C ILE A 77 -7.56 6.67 -17.47
N ARG A 78 -7.97 5.46 -17.10
CA ARG A 78 -8.40 4.40 -18.03
C ARG A 78 -9.69 4.76 -18.77
N PHE A 79 -10.68 5.30 -18.06
CA PHE A 79 -11.99 5.67 -18.63
C PHE A 79 -11.93 6.95 -19.47
N ASN A 80 -10.99 7.87 -19.19
CA ASN A 80 -10.79 9.09 -19.96
C ASN A 80 -9.32 9.27 -20.35
N PRO A 81 -8.82 8.53 -21.36
CA PRO A 81 -7.45 8.68 -21.84
C PRO A 81 -7.16 10.08 -22.42
N SER A 82 -8.20 10.84 -22.77
CA SER A 82 -8.12 12.25 -23.21
C SER A 82 -7.53 13.18 -22.13
N LEU A 83 -7.61 12.83 -20.85
CA LEU A 83 -6.96 13.56 -19.75
C LEU A 83 -5.42 13.51 -19.86
N LEU A 84 -4.87 12.45 -20.46
CA LEU A 84 -3.45 12.36 -20.82
C LEU A 84 -3.15 13.13 -22.12
N GLN A 85 -4.10 13.19 -23.05
CA GLN A 85 -3.90 13.71 -24.40
C GLN A 85 -4.04 15.23 -24.54
N ARG A 86 -4.67 15.95 -23.59
CA ARG A 86 -4.65 17.43 -23.57
C ARG A 86 -3.22 18.03 -23.50
N ARG A 87 -2.19 17.19 -23.32
CA ARG A 87 -0.77 17.58 -23.40
C ARG A 87 -0.07 17.33 -24.73
N LYS A 88 -0.63 16.57 -25.68
CA LYS A 88 0.04 16.30 -26.97
C LYS A 88 -0.32 17.30 -28.08
N GLY A 89 -1.13 18.33 -27.80
CA GLY A 89 -1.64 19.29 -28.81
C GLY A 89 -1.45 20.76 -28.46
N SER A 90 -0.33 21.15 -27.84
CA SER A 90 0.02 22.56 -27.67
C SER A 90 1.54 22.77 -27.84
N ILE A 91 2.05 22.35 -29.00
CA ILE A 91 3.16 22.97 -29.73
C ILE A 91 2.76 22.91 -31.19
#